data_AF-A0A2R6M9X1-F1
#
_entry.id   AF-A0A2R6M9X1-F1
#
_cell.length_a   1.000
_cell.length_b   1.000
_cell.length_c   1.000
_cell.angle_alpha   90.00
_cell.angle_beta   90.00
_cell.angle_gamma   90.00
#
_symmetry.space_group_name_H-M   'P 1'
#
loop_
_entity.id
_entity.type
_entity.pdbx_description
1 polymer ?
#
loop_
_entity_poly.entity_id
_entity_poly.type
_entity_poly.pdbx_seq_one_letter_code
_entity_poly.pdbx_strand_id
1 'polypeptide(L)'
;MNPTEIGVRLVAGILFVLANGFFVTIEFALTRARQYSETEFVEPGVRGLERAWAMTEELEIYLTSCQVGITAASISLGIMAEPALAAILKPLFGGTM
;
A
#
# COMPACT_ATOMS: atom_id res chain seq x y z
N MET A 1 -27.08 2.42 7.04
CA MET A 1 -26.01 2.93 6.16
C MET A 1 -26.65 3.29 4.84
N ASN A 2 -26.50 4.54 4.41
CA ASN A 2 -27.06 4.96 3.12
C ASN A 2 -26.22 4.36 1.97
N PRO A 3 -26.79 4.12 0.79
CA PRO A 3 -26.04 3.56 -0.35
C PRO A 3 -24.79 4.37 -0.71
N THR A 4 -24.85 5.69 -0.56
CA THR A 4 -23.72 6.61 -0.77
C THR A 4 -22.59 6.39 0.23
N GLU A 5 -22.91 6.16 1.50
CA GLU A 5 -21.93 5.89 2.56
C GLU A 5 -21.21 4.55 2.34
N ILE A 6 -21.95 3.53 1.89
CA ILE A 6 -21.38 2.23 1.50
C ILE A 6 -20.40 2.44 0.34
N GLY A 7 -20.82 3.17 -0.70
CA GLY A 7 -19.99 3.46 -1.87
C GLY A 7 -18.68 4.17 -1.51
N VAL A 8 -18.75 5.23 -0.70
CA VAL A 8 -17.56 5.97 -0.24
C VAL A 8 -16.61 5.06 0.54
N ARG A 9 -17.13 4.24 1.46
CA ARG A 9 -16.32 3.32 2.26
C ARG A 9 -15.65 2.23 1.43
N LEU A 10 -16.33 1.68 0.42
CA LEU A 10 -15.73 0.72 -0.51
C LEU A 10 -14.63 1.34 -1.35
N VAL A 11 -14.85 2.53 -1.89
CA VAL A 11 -13.83 3.26 -2.66
C VAL A 11 -12.61 3.54 -1.77
N ALA A 12 -12.82 4.02 -0.54
CA ALA A 12 -11.75 4.20 0.42
C ALA A 12 -11.01 2.88 0.72
N GLY A 13 -11.73 1.77 0.90
CA GLY A 13 -11.14 0.44 1.06
C GLY A 13 -10.26 0.04 -0.12
N ILE A 14 -10.73 0.20 -1.36
CA ILE A 14 -9.93 -0.08 -2.57
C ILE A 14 -8.67 0.79 -2.60
N LEU A 15 -8.77 2.08 -2.26
CA LEU A 15 -7.61 2.97 -2.19
C LEU A 15 -6.59 2.50 -1.15
N PHE A 16 -7.03 2.05 0.03
CA PHE A 16 -6.11 1.50 1.03
C PHE A 16 -5.50 0.16 0.63
N VAL A 17 -6.22 -0.69 -0.12
CA VAL A 17 -5.63 -1.91 -0.71
C VAL A 17 -4.54 -1.54 -1.70
N LEU A 18 -4.79 -0.58 -2.59
CA LEU A 18 -3.79 -0.08 -3.53
C LEU A 18 -2.59 0.56 -2.82
N ALA A 19 -2.82 1.29 -1.73
CA ALA A 19 -1.75 1.86 -0.91
C ALA A 19 -0.86 0.77 -0.29
N ASN A 20 -1.46 -0.30 0.25
CA ASN A 20 -0.69 -1.46 0.73
C ASN A 20 0.14 -2.08 -0.40
N GLY A 21 -0.47 -2.31 -1.57
CA GLY A 21 0.23 -2.85 -2.74
C GLY A 21 1.41 -1.97 -3.19
N PHE A 22 1.24 -0.66 -3.14
CA PHE A 22 2.32 0.31 -3.42
C PHE A 22 3.50 0.15 -2.45
N PHE A 23 3.25 0.15 -1.14
CA PHE A 23 4.33 -0.01 -0.16
C PHE A 23 5.04 -1.36 -0.27
N VAL A 24 4.27 -2.45 -0.43
CA VAL A 24 4.83 -3.80 -0.63
C VAL A 24 5.71 -3.86 -1.87
N THR A 25 5.28 -3.22 -2.97
CA THR A 25 6.08 -3.18 -4.20
C THR A 25 7.40 -2.45 -3.99
N ILE A 26 7.40 -1.33 -3.26
CA ILE A 26 8.62 -0.58 -2.95
C ILE A 26 9.55 -1.39 -2.03
N GLU A 27 9.02 -1.95 -0.95
CA GLU A 27 9.78 -2.78 -0.01
C GLU A 27 10.44 -3.97 -0.73
N PHE A 28 9.71 -4.64 -1.62
CA PHE A 28 10.25 -5.73 -2.42
C PHE A 28 11.28 -5.25 -3.47
N ALA A 29 11.02 -4.11 -4.13
CA ALA A 29 11.95 -3.55 -5.10
C ALA A 29 13.29 -3.16 -4.45
N LEU A 30 13.24 -2.53 -3.28
CA LEU A 30 14.43 -2.10 -2.54
C LEU A 30 15.23 -3.29 -1.98
N THR A 31 14.55 -4.31 -1.45
CA THR A 31 15.23 -5.52 -0.91
C THR A 31 15.82 -6.43 -1.99
N ARG A 32 15.29 -6.36 -3.22
CA ARG A 32 15.74 -7.17 -4.37
C ARG A 32 16.65 -6.40 -5.34
N ALA A 33 16.82 -5.10 -5.13
CA ALA A 33 17.72 -4.29 -5.94
C ALA A 33 19.15 -4.82 -5.83
N ARG A 34 19.82 -4.95 -6.98
CA ARG A 34 21.23 -5.34 -7.01
C ARG A 34 22.08 -4.14 -6.62
N GLN A 35 23.08 -4.38 -5.79
CA GLN A 35 24.05 -3.35 -5.42
C GLN A 35 25.00 -3.10 -6.60
N TYR A 36 24.66 -2.07 -7.38
CA TYR A 36 25.52 -1.50 -8.40
C TYR A 36 26.32 -0.35 -7.79
N SER A 37 27.31 0.20 -8.50
CA SER A 37 27.87 1.49 -8.12
C SER A 37 26.93 2.61 -8.58
N GLU A 38 26.97 3.79 -7.96
CA GLU A 38 26.14 4.94 -8.33
C GLU A 38 26.21 5.24 -9.85
N THR A 39 27.43 5.24 -10.41
CA THR A 39 27.68 5.50 -11.83
C THR A 39 27.11 4.44 -12.77
N GLU A 40 26.90 3.21 -12.27
CA GLU A 40 26.29 2.12 -13.03
C GLU A 40 24.77 2.07 -12.84
N PHE A 41 24.26 2.60 -11.72
CA PHE A 41 22.84 2.66 -11.41
C PHE A 41 22.14 3.89 -12.01
N VAL A 42 22.80 5.04 -12.01
CA VAL A 42 22.23 6.32 -12.45
C VAL A 42 22.50 6.52 -13.94
N GLU A 43 21.49 6.22 -14.76
CA GLU A 43 21.52 6.47 -16.20
C GLU A 43 21.12 7.93 -16.52
N PRO A 44 21.93 8.67 -17.30
CA PRO A 44 21.61 10.03 -17.71
C PRO A 44 20.27 10.11 -18.46
N GLY A 45 19.41 11.05 -18.05
CA GLY A 45 18.11 11.29 -18.69
C GLY A 45 16.95 10.49 -18.10
N VAL A 46 17.20 9.53 -17.19
CA VAL A 46 16.13 8.81 -16.49
C VAL A 46 15.83 9.49 -15.15
N ARG A 47 14.60 9.97 -15.01
CA ARG A 47 14.18 10.68 -13.79
C ARG A 47 13.96 9.71 -12.64
N GLY A 48 14.48 10.05 -11.48
CA GLY A 48 14.22 9.31 -10.23
C GLY A 48 15.25 8.22 -9.89
N LEU A 49 16.22 7.93 -10.78
CA LEU A 49 17.29 6.98 -10.48
C LEU A 49 18.20 7.46 -9.35
N GLU A 50 18.53 8.75 -9.29
CA GLU A 50 19.28 9.33 -8.17
C GLU A 50 18.56 9.11 -6.83
N ARG A 51 17.24 9.30 -6.81
CA ARG A 51 16.46 9.06 -5.59
C ARG A 51 16.41 7.58 -5.24
N ALA A 52 16.16 6.71 -6.23
CA ALA A 52 16.14 5.27 -6.02
C ALA A 52 17.50 4.76 -5.52
N TRP A 53 18.60 5.30 -6.03
CA TRP A 53 19.95 5.03 -5.55
C TRP A 53 20.13 5.45 -4.09
N ALA A 54 19.80 6.69 -3.74
CA ALA A 54 19.87 7.17 -2.35
C ALA A 54 19.02 6.31 -1.38
N MET A 55 17.87 5.80 -1.85
CA MET A 55 17.06 4.87 -1.06
C MET A 55 17.73 3.52 -0.82
N THR A 56 18.62 3.07 -1.71
CA THR A 56 19.41 1.85 -1.50
C THR A 56 20.57 2.03 -0.53
N GLU A 57 21.12 3.25 -0.40
CA GLU A 57 22.14 3.56 0.60
C GLU A 57 21.58 3.60 2.03
N GLU A 58 20.39 4.19 2.21
CA GLU A 58 19.69 4.25 3.50
C GLU A 58 18.55 3.22 3.61
N LEU A 59 18.78 1.98 3.15
CA LEU A 59 17.72 0.98 3.02
C LEU A 59 16.86 0.81 4.30
N GLU A 60 17.49 0.78 5.47
CA GLU A 60 16.81 0.53 6.75
C GLU A 60 15.73 1.56 7.09
N ILE A 61 15.98 2.87 6.82
CA ILE A 61 15.00 3.92 7.13
C ILE A 61 13.79 3.85 6.18
N TYR A 62 14.04 3.53 4.91
CA TYR A 62 12.98 3.39 3.91
C TYR A 62 12.15 2.13 4.13
N LEU A 63 12.77 1.00 4.50
CA LEU A 63 12.04 -0.23 4.82
C LEU A 63 11.17 -0.06 6.07
N THR A 64 11.73 0.50 7.14
CA THR A 64 10.96 0.79 8.36
C THR A 64 9.78 1.73 8.06
N SER A 65 9.99 2.75 7.22
CA SER A 65 8.92 3.66 6.80
C SER A 65 7.83 2.95 5.99
N CYS A 66 8.20 2.02 5.11
CA CYS A 66 7.24 1.20 4.36
C CYS A 66 6.40 0.33 5.32
N GLN A 67 7.02 -0.30 6.32
CA GLN A 67 6.32 -1.15 7.30
C GLN A 67 5.32 -0.35 8.14
N VAL A 68 5.69 0.86 8.57
CA VAL A 68 4.76 1.78 9.25
C VAL A 68 3.61 2.17 8.32
N GLY A 69 3.91 2.46 7.06
CA GLY A 69 2.91 2.78 6.03
C GLY A 69 1.91 1.64 5.80
N ILE A 70 2.40 0.40 5.62
CA ILE A 70 1.60 -0.82 5.46
C ILE A 70 0.69 -1.01 6.68
N THR A 71 1.24 -0.85 7.89
CA THR A 71 0.47 -0.99 9.12
C THR A 71 -0.65 0.03 9.20
N ALA A 72 -0.35 1.31 8.98
CA ALA A 72 -1.34 2.38 9.01
C ALA A 72 -2.43 2.20 7.94
N ALA A 73 -2.04 1.81 6.72
CA ALA A 73 -2.97 1.54 5.63
C ALA A 73 -3.85 0.32 5.92
N SER A 74 -3.30 -0.74 6.51
CA SER A 74 -4.04 -1.97 6.86
C SER A 74 -5.05 -1.74 7.98
N ILE A 75 -4.70 -0.98 9.02
CA ILE A 75 -5.64 -0.59 10.08
C ILE A 75 -6.77 0.27 9.50
N SER A 76 -6.41 1.27 8.69
CA SER A 76 -7.39 2.17 8.05
C SER A 76 -8.33 1.41 7.10
N LEU A 77 -7.79 0.44 6.35
CA LEU A 77 -8.56 -0.46 5.50
C LEU A 77 -9.60 -1.21 6.32
N GLY A 78 -9.21 -1.83 7.44
CA GLY A 78 -10.13 -2.55 8.31
C GLY A 78 -11.28 -1.67 8.78
N ILE A 79 -10.97 -0.49 9.33
CA ILE A 79 -11.95 0.47 9.86
C ILE A 79 -12.96 0.90 8.78
N MET A 80 -12.51 1.11 7.54
CA MET A 80 -13.37 1.60 6.46
C MET A 80 -14.12 0.47 5.75
N ALA A 81 -13.47 -0.66 5.49
CA ALA A 81 -14.02 -1.75 4.70
C ALA A 81 -14.97 -2.65 5.49
N GLU A 82 -14.69 -2.93 6.76
CA GLU A 82 -15.50 -3.83 7.60
C GLU A 82 -16.99 -3.45 7.62
N PRO A 83 -17.40 -2.20 7.94
CA PRO A 83 -18.82 -1.86 7.99
C PRO A 83 -19.48 -1.84 6.61
N ALA A 84 -18.73 -1.55 5.54
CA ALA A 84 -19.24 -1.63 4.17
C ALA A 84 -19.49 -3.08 3.76
N LEU A 85 -18.54 -3.98 4.06
CA LEU A 85 -18.69 -5.41 3.81
C LEU A 85 -19.84 -5.99 4.62
N ALA A 86 -19.93 -5.66 5.91
CA ALA A 86 -21.01 -6.13 6.79
C ALA A 86 -22.40 -5.72 6.27
N ALA A 87 -22.55 -4.50 5.75
CA ALA A 87 -23.81 -4.03 5.17
C ALA A 87 -24.22 -4.82 3.90
N ILE A 88 -23.24 -5.27 3.11
CA ILE A 88 -23.46 -6.03 1.87
C ILE A 88 -23.67 -7.52 2.13
N LEU A 89 -22.93 -8.08 3.09
CA LEU A 89 -22.93 -9.52 3.38
C LEU A 89 -24.07 -9.92 4.34
N LYS A 90 -24.55 -9.03 5.23
CA LYS A 90 -25.68 -9.33 6.12
C LYS A 90 -26.93 -9.84 5.40
N PRO A 91 -27.38 -9.27 4.27
CA PRO A 91 -28.52 -9.80 3.52
C PRO A 91 -28.29 -11.19 2.93
N LEU A 92 -27.04 -11.55 2.61
CA LEU A 92 -26.68 -12.84 2.00
C LEU A 92 -26.58 -13.97 3.04
N PHE A 93 -26.12 -13.66 4.26
CA PHE A 93 -25.92 -14.65 5.34
C PHE A 93 -26.94 -14.55 6.49
N GLY A 94 -27.86 -13.59 6.43
CA GLY A 94 -28.86 -13.35 7.48
C GLY A 94 -30.00 -14.36 7.55
N GLY A 95 -30.08 -15.32 6.62
CA GLY A 95 -31.11 -16.37 6.58
C GLY A 95 -30.68 -17.74 7.13
N THR A 96 -29.45 -17.88 7.63
CA THR A 96 -28.89 -19.17 8.12
C THR A 96 -28.75 -19.27 9.64
N MET A 97 -29.47 -18.46 10.42
CA MET A 97 -29.66 -18.66 11.87
C MET A 97 -31.11 -18.48 12.27
#